data_AF-A0A643C758-F1
#
_entry.id   AF-A0A643C758-F1
#
_cell.length_a   1.000
_cell.length_b   1.000
_cell.length_c   1.000
_cell.angle_alpha   90.00
_cell.angle_beta   90.00
_cell.angle_gamma   90.00
#
_symmetry.space_group_name_H-M   'P 1'
#
loop_
_entity.id
_entity.type
_entity.pdbx_description
1 polymer ?
#
loop_
_entity_poly.entity_id
_entity_poly.type
_entity_poly.pdbx_seq_one_letter_code
_entity_poly.pdbx_strand_id
1 'polypeptide(L)' 'SMQAARCPTDELSLTNCAVVNEKDFQSGQHVMVRTSPNHRYTFTLRTHPSVVPGSIAFSLPQ' A
#
# COMPACT_ATOMS: atom_id res chain seq x y z
N SER A 1 -7.95 -8.81 -7.40
CA SER A 1 -7.37 -8.92 -6.05
C SER A 1 -5.93 -8.45 -6.11
N MET A 2 -5.36 -8.01 -4.99
CA MET A 2 -3.98 -7.50 -4.95
C MET A 2 -3.13 -8.36 -4.01
N GLN A 3 -1.82 -8.38 -4.24
CA GLN A 3 -0.84 -9.08 -3.40
C GLN A 3 -0.25 -8.13 -2.35
N ALA A 4 -0.03 -8.62 -1.14
CA ALA A 4 0.73 -7.88 -0.14
C ALA A 4 2.23 -8.00 -0.42
N ALA A 5 2.96 -6.90 -0.35
CA ALA A 5 4.40 -6.82 -0.55
C ALA A 5 5.08 -6.03 0.57
N ARG A 6 6.41 -6.06 0.61
CA ARG A 6 7.21 -5.29 1.57
C ARG A 6 7.43 -3.86 1.07
N CYS A 7 7.35 -2.88 1.99
CA CYS A 7 7.68 -1.48 1.71
C CYS A 7 9.08 -1.36 1.08
N PRO A 8 9.23 -0.62 -0.04
CA PRO A 8 10.50 -0.57 -0.77
C PRO A 8 11.66 0.09 -0.03
N THR A 9 11.38 1.12 0.78
CA THR A 9 12.40 1.93 1.47
C THR A 9 11.96 2.28 2.89
N ASP A 10 12.94 2.57 3.75
CA ASP A 10 12.69 3.03 5.12
C ASP A 10 12.05 4.43 5.12
N GLU A 11 12.40 5.31 4.18
CA GLU A 11 11.79 6.64 4.05
C GLU A 11 10.27 6.54 3.84
N LEU A 12 9.82 5.61 2.99
CA LEU A 12 8.39 5.39 2.76
C LEU A 12 7.70 4.78 3.97
N SER A 13 8.40 3.99 4.78
CA SER A 13 7.85 3.41 6.01
C SER A 13 7.45 4.48 7.05
N LEU A 14 8.14 5.63 7.04
CA LEU A 14 7.85 6.76 7.93
C LEU A 14 6.58 7.53 7.54
N THR A 15 6.02 7.26 6.35
CA THR A 15 4.86 7.99 5.82
C THR A 15 3.52 7.41 6.27
N ASN A 16 3.51 6.21 6.84
CA ASN A 16 2.32 5.42 7.14
C ASN A 16 1.33 5.31 5.94
N CYS A 17 1.86 5.38 4.71
CA CYS A 17 1.07 5.15 3.51
C CYS A 17 1.22 3.69 3.07
N ALA A 18 0.16 3.14 2.48
CA ALA A 18 0.29 1.92 1.71
C ALA A 18 0.90 2.28 0.35
N VAL A 19 2.00 1.61 -0.03
CA VAL A 19 2.79 1.98 -1.20
C VAL A 19 2.32 1.17 -2.41
N VAL A 20 2.02 1.83 -3.52
CA VAL A 20 1.42 1.22 -4.72
C VAL A 20 2.19 1.60 -5.98
N ASN A 21 1.95 0.90 -7.08
CA ASN A 21 2.42 1.35 -8.39
C ASN A 21 1.47 2.42 -8.96
N GLU A 22 2.02 3.40 -9.66
CA GLU A 22 1.25 4.47 -10.34
C GLU A 22 0.35 3.96 -11.48
N LYS A 23 0.60 2.75 -12.00
CA LYS A 23 -0.26 2.10 -13.01
C LYS A 23 -1.59 1.61 -12.43
N ASP A 24 -1.65 1.39 -11.11
CA ASP A 24 -2.85 0.87 -10.45
C ASP A 24 -3.64 1.99 -9.76
N PHE A 25 -2.96 2.93 -9.11
CA PHE A 25 -3.56 3.98 -8.29
C PHE A 25 -2.74 5.27 -8.31
N GLN A 26 -3.33 6.33 -7.75
CA GLN A 26 -2.69 7.64 -7.59
C GLN A 26 -2.38 7.94 -6.12
N SER A 27 -1.29 8.68 -5.88
CA SER A 27 -0.94 9.17 -4.55
C SER A 27 -2.04 10.06 -3.97
N GLY A 28 -2.30 9.94 -2.66
CA GLY A 28 -3.32 10.72 -1.95
C GLY A 28 -4.72 10.09 -1.96
N GLN A 29 -4.96 9.05 -2.77
CA GLN A 29 -6.20 8.28 -2.67
C GLN A 29 -6.26 7.48 -1.37
N HIS A 30 -7.46 7.16 -0.90
CA HIS A 30 -7.67 6.30 0.27
C HIS A 30 -8.32 4.98 -0.16
N VAL A 31 -7.87 3.88 0.42
CA VAL A 31 -8.43 2.54 0.16
C VAL A 31 -8.72 1.81 1.46
N MET A 32 -9.73 0.93 1.39
CA MET A 32 -10.02 -0.02 2.46
C MET A 32 -9.47 -1.39 2.07
N VAL A 33 -8.49 -1.86 2.82
CA VAL A 33 -7.93 -3.21 2.71
C VAL A 33 -8.75 -4.15 3.60
N ARG A 34 -9.26 -5.23 3.03
CA ARG A 34 -10.03 -6.25 3.75
C ARG A 34 -9.25 -7.56 3.79
N THR A 35 -8.83 -8.00 4.98
CA THR A 35 -8.12 -9.27 5.17
C THR A 35 -9.04 -10.42 5.55
N SER A 36 -10.21 -10.12 6.12
CA SER A 36 -11.29 -11.08 6.39
C SER A 36 -12.64 -10.33 6.49
N PRO A 37 -13.80 -11.00 6.61
CA PRO A 37 -15.11 -10.31 6.65
C PRO A 37 -15.21 -9.18 7.68
N ASN A 38 -14.59 -9.37 8.85
CA ASN A 38 -14.64 -8.46 9.99
C ASN A 38 -13.36 -7.63 10.20
N HIS A 39 -12.33 -7.82 9.37
CA HIS A 39 -11.06 -7.09 9.49
C HIS A 39 -10.85 -6.21 8.27
N ARG A 40 -10.97 -4.89 8.49
CA ARG A 40 -10.90 -3.86 7.47
C ARG A 40 -10.04 -2.71 8.00
N TYR A 41 -9.13 -2.23 7.17
CA TYR A 41 -8.16 -1.20 7.51
C TYR A 41 -8.13 -0.15 6.40
N THR A 42 -8.15 1.12 6.76
CA THR A 42 -8.10 2.22 5.79
C THR A 42 -6.69 2.77 5.71
N PHE A 43 -6.15 2.89 4.50
CA PHE A 43 -4.83 3.45 4.25
C PHE A 43 -4.90 4.58 3.23
N THR A 44 -4.05 5.59 3.41
CA THR A 44 -3.70 6.55 2.36
C THR A 44 -2.66 5.93 1.44
N LEU A 45 -2.80 6.14 0.13
CA LEU A 45 -1.89 5.61 -0.88
C LEU A 45 -0.76 6.58 -1.19
N ARG A 46 0.44 6.02 -1.43
CA ARG A 46 1.58 6.73 -2.02
C ARG A 46 2.18 5.88 -3.12
N THR A 47 2.45 6.45 -4.28
CA THR A 47 3.01 5.73 -5.43
C THR A 47 4.52 5.60 -5.32
N HIS A 48 5.07 4.47 -5.76
CA HIS A 48 6.52 4.29 -5.93
C HIS A 48 6.80 3.34 -7.11
N PRO A 49 7.72 3.68 -8.03
CA PRO A 49 7.89 2.95 -9.28
C PRO A 49 8.43 1.52 -9.11
N SER A 50 9.06 1.21 -7.97
CA SER A 50 9.58 -0.14 -7.67
C SER A 50 8.54 -1.13 -7.17
N VAL A 51 7.30 -0.68 -6.86
CA VAL A 51 6.22 -1.60 -6.48
C VAL A 51 5.73 -2.31 -7.73
N VAL A 52 5.56 -3.63 -7.67
CA VAL A 52 5.07 -4.42 -8.80
C VAL A 52 3.58 -4.12 -9.02
N PRO A 53 3.12 -3.82 -10.25
CA PRO A 53 1.69 -3.64 -10.52
C PRO A 53 0.85 -4.83 -10.05
N GLY A 54 -0.32 -4.55 -9.46
CA GLY A 54 -1.18 -5.55 -8.82
C GLY A 54 -0.76 -5.92 -7.39
N SER A 55 0.24 -5.25 -6.81
CA SER A 55 0.64 -5.40 -5.40
C SER A 55 0.52 -4.09 -4.61
N ILE A 56 0.31 -4.22 -3.31
CA ILE A 56 0.37 -3.11 -2.34
C ILE A 56 1.45 -3.45 -1.33
N ALA A 57 2.42 -2.56 -1.19
CA ALA A 57 3.52 -2.70 -0.27
C ALA A 57 3.23 -2.02 1.07
N PHE A 58 3.42 -2.77 2.15
CA PHE A 58 3.21 -2.32 3.53
C PHE A 58 4.54 -2.32 4.31
N SER A 59 4.69 -1.37 5.21
CA SER A 59 5.80 -1.32 6.16
C SER A 59 5.58 -2.29 7.32
N LEU A 60 6.64 -2.65 8.05
CA LEU A 60 6.55 -3.63 9.15
C LEU A 60 5.51 -3.27 10.24
N PRO A 61 5.29 -2.00 10.61
CA PRO A 61 4.27 -1.64 11.60
C PRO A 61 2.81 -1.75 11.11
N GLN A 62 2.57 -1.96 9.81
CA GLN A 62 1.23 -2.02 9.20
C GLN A 62 0.75 -3.46 9.04
#